data_AF-A0AA39GF19-F1
#
_entry.id   AF-A0AA39GF19-F1
#
_cell.length_a   1.000
_cell.length_b   1.000
_cell.length_c   1.000
_cell.angle_alpha   90.00
_cell.angle_beta   90.00
_cell.angle_gamma   90.00
#
_symmetry.space_group_name_H-M   'P 1'
#
loop_
_entity.id
_entity.type
_entity.pdbx_description
1 polymer ?
#
loop_
_entity_poly.entity_id
_entity_poly.type
_entity_poly.pdbx_seq_one_letter_code
_entity_poly.pdbx_strand_id
1 'polypeptide(L)'
;MVGAFHELMVCMACLSSLSAESMTTFGRSRPDLIYRRATSIRQELLIWWDAQPPELRDQRNDWRSLPCAKALDEAGMLEHESFASIRSCKFACTIYLQHTISPLAVHPLGSEVSAAVDDILSIARNTPEGYGLEMGLLWSIFMAGVAIFGDAEAEALIRRKLRSDASISIYHADRGLELLEILWERQNRLKVKCDWREIQNEMGMQV
;
A
#
# COMPACT_ATOMS: atom_id res chain seq x y z
N MET A 1 3.68 -3.90 19.85
CA MET A 1 4.01 -3.25 18.56
C MET A 1 4.86 -4.15 17.65
N VAL A 2 6.05 -4.61 18.08
CA VAL A 2 6.90 -5.52 17.28
C VAL A 2 6.19 -6.82 16.87
N GLY A 3 5.43 -7.43 17.80
CA GLY A 3 4.63 -8.63 17.49
C GLY A 3 3.54 -8.39 16.42
N ALA A 4 2.85 -7.26 16.50
CA ALA A 4 1.82 -6.89 15.53
C ALA A 4 2.42 -6.66 14.13
N PHE A 5 3.54 -5.95 14.02
CA PHE A 5 4.20 -5.75 12.73
C PHE A 5 4.77 -7.07 12.18
N HIS A 6 5.28 -7.96 13.03
CA HIS A 6 5.75 -9.28 12.61
C HIS A 6 4.63 -10.14 11.99
N GLU A 7 3.46 -10.20 12.62
CA GLU A 7 2.29 -10.92 12.09
C GLU A 7 1.82 -10.33 10.76
N LEU A 8 1.85 -8.99 10.62
CA LEU A 8 1.55 -8.32 9.36
C LEU A 8 2.58 -8.69 8.27
N MET A 9 3.87 -8.78 8.60
CA MET A 9 4.91 -9.19 7.67
C MET A 9 4.71 -10.63 7.17
N VAL A 10 4.23 -11.53 8.03
CA VAL A 10 3.83 -12.90 7.62
C VAL A 10 2.69 -12.84 6.61
N CYS A 11 1.66 -12.02 6.87
CA CYS A 11 0.57 -11.83 5.92
C CYS A 11 1.07 -11.27 4.57
N MET A 12 1.97 -10.29 4.60
CA MET A 12 2.58 -9.70 3.39
C MET A 12 3.37 -10.75 2.60
N ALA A 13 4.10 -11.64 3.26
CA ALA A 13 4.81 -12.74 2.59
C ALA A 13 3.83 -13.73 1.92
N CYS A 14 2.74 -14.09 2.59
CA CYS A 14 1.69 -14.93 2.03
C CYS A 14 1.03 -14.27 0.80
N LEU A 15 0.77 -12.96 0.85
CA LEU A 15 0.23 -12.19 -0.27
C LEU A 15 1.19 -12.16 -1.46
N SER A 16 2.46 -11.87 -1.21
CA SER A 16 3.50 -11.86 -2.24
C SER A 16 3.60 -13.22 -2.94
N SER A 17 3.63 -14.31 -2.16
CA SER A 17 3.64 -15.68 -2.70
C SER A 17 2.39 -15.99 -3.54
N LEU A 18 1.20 -15.60 -3.07
CA LEU A 18 -0.03 -15.80 -3.83
C LEU A 18 -0.06 -15.00 -5.14
N SER A 19 0.42 -13.75 -5.10
CA SER A 19 0.49 -12.90 -6.30
C SER A 19 1.44 -13.50 -7.33
N ALA A 20 2.63 -13.96 -6.92
CA ALA A 20 3.55 -14.66 -7.80
C ALA A 20 2.90 -15.92 -8.41
N GLU A 21 2.25 -16.76 -7.60
CA GLU A 21 1.55 -17.95 -8.08
C GLU A 21 0.44 -17.61 -9.08
N SER A 22 -0.34 -16.55 -8.81
CA SER A 22 -1.45 -16.11 -9.68
C SER A 22 -0.98 -15.72 -11.08
N MET A 23 0.28 -15.29 -11.22
CA MET A 23 0.89 -14.91 -12.49
C MET A 23 1.39 -16.11 -13.31
N THR A 24 1.57 -17.27 -12.70
CA THR A 24 2.02 -18.50 -13.39
C THR A 24 0.94 -19.10 -14.28
N THR A 25 1.33 -19.99 -15.20
CA THR A 25 0.38 -20.80 -15.98
C THR A 25 -0.58 -21.58 -15.08
N PHE A 26 -0.08 -22.10 -13.95
CA PHE A 26 -0.91 -22.82 -12.98
C PHE A 26 -1.97 -21.90 -12.36
N GLY A 27 -1.56 -20.75 -11.81
CA GLY A 27 -2.47 -19.79 -11.18
C GLY A 27 -3.52 -19.27 -12.16
N ARG A 28 -3.12 -18.91 -13.37
CA ARG A 28 -4.02 -18.47 -14.45
C ARG A 28 -5.04 -19.56 -14.86
N SER A 29 -4.66 -20.84 -14.79
CA SER A 29 -5.55 -21.96 -15.10
C SER A 29 -6.51 -22.34 -13.96
N ARG A 30 -6.29 -21.83 -12.74
CA ARG A 30 -7.08 -22.15 -11.54
C ARG A 30 -7.45 -20.90 -10.74
N PRO A 31 -8.18 -19.94 -11.34
CA PRO A 31 -8.54 -18.69 -10.67
C PRO A 31 -9.35 -18.90 -9.38
N ASP A 32 -10.19 -19.94 -9.33
CA ASP A 32 -10.97 -20.33 -8.15
C ASP A 32 -10.11 -20.84 -6.98
N LEU A 33 -8.93 -21.40 -7.24
CA LEU A 33 -7.97 -21.74 -6.17
C LEU A 33 -7.31 -20.46 -5.62
N ILE A 34 -6.88 -19.56 -6.50
CA ILE A 34 -6.30 -18.27 -6.12
C ILE A 34 -7.31 -17.46 -5.30
N TYR A 35 -8.56 -17.40 -5.74
CA TYR A 35 -9.65 -16.72 -5.04
C TYR A 35 -9.89 -17.28 -3.63
N ARG A 36 -9.92 -18.62 -3.47
CA ARG A 36 -10.09 -19.26 -2.16
C ARG A 36 -8.94 -18.95 -1.22
N ARG A 37 -7.69 -19.03 -1.71
CA ARG A 37 -6.50 -18.70 -0.92
C ARG A 37 -6.49 -17.22 -0.52
N ALA A 38 -6.81 -16.33 -1.45
CA ALA A 38 -6.93 -14.91 -1.17
C ALA A 38 -8.01 -14.65 -0.11
N THR A 39 -9.16 -15.32 -0.19
CA THR A 39 -10.23 -15.19 0.80
C THR A 39 -9.78 -15.62 2.20
N SER A 40 -9.01 -16.71 2.33
CA SER A 40 -8.41 -17.13 3.62
C SER A 40 -7.50 -16.06 4.18
N ILE A 41 -6.57 -15.54 3.37
CA ILE A 41 -5.62 -14.50 3.80
C ILE A 41 -6.37 -13.22 4.21
N ARG A 42 -7.42 -12.83 3.46
CA ARG A 42 -8.26 -11.69 3.83
C ARG A 42 -8.92 -11.89 5.19
N GLN A 43 -9.47 -13.08 5.45
CA GLN A 43 -10.11 -13.39 6.73
C GLN A 43 -9.10 -13.35 7.88
N GLU A 44 -7.94 -13.95 7.70
CA GLU A 44 -6.84 -13.90 8.68
C GLU A 44 -6.41 -12.46 8.97
N LEU A 45 -6.23 -11.64 7.94
CA LEU A 45 -5.88 -10.23 8.08
C LEU A 45 -6.96 -9.43 8.83
N LEU A 46 -8.23 -9.70 8.56
CA LEU A 46 -9.35 -9.03 9.23
C LEU A 46 -9.44 -9.44 10.71
N ILE A 47 -9.37 -10.74 11.01
CA ILE A 47 -9.37 -11.27 12.37
C ILE A 47 -8.21 -10.67 13.17
N TRP A 48 -7.01 -10.68 12.57
CA TRP A 48 -5.83 -10.08 13.16
C TRP A 48 -6.03 -8.60 13.44
N TRP A 49 -6.54 -7.85 12.45
CA TRP A 49 -6.78 -6.41 12.57
C TRP A 49 -7.77 -6.11 13.67
N ASP A 50 -8.92 -6.81 13.72
CA ASP A 50 -9.96 -6.58 14.72
C ASP A 50 -9.52 -6.93 16.15
N ALA A 51 -8.56 -7.85 16.29
CA ALA A 51 -7.94 -8.17 17.58
C ALA A 51 -6.94 -7.11 18.08
N GLN A 52 -6.57 -6.13 17.25
CA GLN A 52 -5.62 -5.10 17.64
C GLN A 52 -6.20 -4.08 18.62
N PRO A 53 -5.37 -3.54 19.53
CA PRO A 53 -5.80 -2.50 20.47
C PRO A 53 -6.37 -1.28 19.73
N PRO A 54 -7.40 -0.59 20.28
CA PRO A 54 -7.99 0.61 19.69
C PRO A 54 -6.96 1.69 19.37
N GLU A 55 -5.90 1.80 20.17
CA GLU A 55 -4.79 2.72 19.95
C GLU A 55 -4.10 2.53 18.60
N LEU A 56 -4.08 1.30 18.07
CA LEU A 56 -3.56 0.97 16.76
C LEU A 56 -4.61 1.13 15.65
N ARG A 57 -5.87 0.81 15.94
CA ARG A 57 -6.97 0.81 14.94
C ARG A 57 -7.55 2.20 14.68
N ASP A 58 -7.77 2.95 15.76
CA ASP A 58 -8.48 4.23 15.79
C ASP A 58 -7.52 5.42 15.90
N GLN A 59 -6.22 5.19 15.70
CA GLN A 59 -5.21 6.23 15.76
C GLN A 59 -5.58 7.36 14.80
N ARG A 60 -5.66 8.58 15.32
CA ARG A 60 -5.89 9.76 14.47
C ARG A 60 -4.62 10.03 13.67
N ASN A 61 -4.74 10.47 12.43
CA ASN A 61 -3.59 10.82 11.59
C ASN A 61 -3.14 12.29 11.74
N ASP A 62 -3.94 13.09 12.45
CA ASP A 62 -3.76 14.53 12.66
C ASP A 62 -2.89 14.86 13.89
N TRP A 63 -2.34 13.86 14.59
CA TRP A 63 -1.45 14.10 15.75
C TRP A 63 -0.25 14.99 15.40
N ARG A 64 0.11 15.06 14.10
CA ARG A 64 1.17 15.90 13.53
C ARG A 64 0.76 17.36 13.31
N SER A 65 -0.54 17.64 13.20
CA SER A 65 -1.10 18.97 12.91
C SER A 65 -1.94 19.54 14.06
N LEU A 66 -2.30 18.72 15.04
CA LEU A 66 -2.98 19.18 16.25
C LEU A 66 -2.02 20.01 17.12
N PRO A 67 -2.46 21.16 17.65
CA PRO A 67 -1.74 21.86 18.72
C PRO A 67 -1.67 20.93 19.93
N CYS A 68 -0.55 20.25 20.10
CA CYS A 68 -0.35 19.37 21.23
C CYS A 68 -0.07 20.22 22.47
N ALA A 69 -0.87 20.08 23.53
CA ALA A 69 -0.67 20.81 24.80
C ALA A 69 0.72 20.57 25.41
N LYS A 70 1.36 19.46 25.01
CA LYS A 70 2.76 19.13 25.26
C LYS A 70 3.31 18.52 23.96
N ALA A 71 4.38 19.08 23.40
CA ALA A 71 5.04 18.47 22.24
C ALA A 71 5.43 17.02 22.59
N LEU A 72 5.18 16.09 21.67
CA LEU A 72 5.66 14.72 21.81
C LEU A 72 7.20 14.74 21.86
N ASP A 73 7.76 13.91 22.74
CA ASP A 73 9.20 13.64 22.68
C ASP A 73 9.52 12.73 21.49
N GLU A 74 10.81 12.52 21.23
CA GLU A 74 11.28 11.72 20.11
C GLU A 74 10.71 10.29 20.13
N ALA A 75 10.63 9.68 21.32
CA ALA A 75 10.07 8.34 21.50
C ALA A 75 8.58 8.30 21.13
N GLY A 76 7.78 9.28 21.59
CA GLY A 76 6.37 9.40 21.25
C GLY A 76 6.15 9.60 19.75
N MET A 77 6.97 10.42 19.09
CA MET A 77 6.89 10.58 17.63
C MET A 77 7.15 9.25 16.91
N LEU A 78 8.21 8.53 17.27
CA LEU A 78 8.56 7.24 16.64
C LEU A 78 7.48 6.16 16.86
N GLU A 79 6.87 6.12 18.05
CA GLU A 79 5.75 5.22 18.35
C GLU A 79 4.54 5.52 17.46
N HIS A 80 4.15 6.79 17.37
CA HIS A 80 3.03 7.20 16.54
C HIS A 80 3.27 6.93 15.04
N GLU A 81 4.50 7.10 14.56
CA GLU A 81 4.90 6.80 13.19
C GLU A 81 4.86 5.29 12.88
N SER A 82 5.29 4.47 13.84
CA SER A 82 5.23 3.02 13.74
C SER A 82 3.79 2.53 13.60
N PHE A 83 2.85 3.12 14.35
CA PHE A 83 1.43 2.81 14.24
C PHE A 83 0.82 3.25 12.90
N ALA A 84 1.13 4.47 12.44
CA ALA A 84 0.67 4.95 11.14
C ALA A 84 1.15 4.03 9.99
N SER A 85 2.38 3.55 10.08
CA SER A 85 2.97 2.60 9.12
C SER A 85 2.31 1.22 9.16
N ILE A 86 2.01 0.68 10.35
CA ILE A 86 1.27 -0.59 10.48
C ILE A 86 -0.11 -0.47 9.81
N ARG A 87 -0.83 0.62 10.10
CA ARG A 87 -2.17 0.86 9.54
C ARG A 87 -2.14 1.04 8.03
N SER A 88 -1.20 1.82 7.50
CA SER A 88 -1.04 1.97 6.04
C SER A 88 -0.68 0.65 5.37
N CYS A 89 0.18 -0.17 5.99
CA CYS A 89 0.55 -1.48 5.46
C CYS A 89 -0.64 -2.45 5.46
N LYS A 90 -1.49 -2.44 6.50
CA LYS A 90 -2.74 -3.22 6.49
C LYS A 90 -3.64 -2.82 5.32
N PHE A 91 -3.84 -1.53 5.07
CA PHE A 91 -4.66 -1.08 3.93
C PHE A 91 -4.06 -1.44 2.58
N ALA A 92 -2.74 -1.35 2.47
CA ALA A 92 -2.03 -1.76 1.27
C ALA A 92 -2.14 -3.28 1.03
N CYS A 93 -2.19 -4.11 2.08
CA CYS A 93 -2.51 -5.53 1.97
C CYS A 93 -3.91 -5.77 1.38
N THR A 94 -4.93 -5.00 1.82
CA THR A 94 -6.28 -5.05 1.25
C THR A 94 -6.26 -4.73 -0.26
N ILE A 95 -5.55 -3.67 -0.66
CA ILE A 95 -5.40 -3.28 -2.07
C ILE A 95 -4.68 -4.39 -2.86
N TYR A 96 -3.54 -4.88 -2.35
CA TYR A 96 -2.72 -5.90 -2.99
C TYR A 96 -3.50 -7.20 -3.24
N LEU A 97 -4.30 -7.61 -2.25
CA LEU A 97 -5.16 -8.78 -2.34
C LEU A 97 -6.22 -8.61 -3.43
N GLN A 98 -6.91 -7.46 -3.48
CA GLN A 98 -7.89 -7.19 -4.53
C GLN A 98 -7.24 -7.23 -5.92
N HIS A 99 -6.07 -6.61 -6.08
CA HIS A 99 -5.33 -6.65 -7.34
C HIS A 99 -4.87 -8.05 -7.73
N THR A 100 -4.57 -8.90 -6.76
CA THR A 100 -4.22 -10.31 -7.04
C THR A 100 -5.40 -11.07 -7.63
N ILE A 101 -6.61 -10.84 -7.11
CA ILE A 101 -7.83 -11.52 -7.55
C ILE A 101 -8.39 -10.91 -8.85
N SER A 102 -8.38 -9.59 -8.96
CA SER A 102 -9.03 -8.85 -10.04
C SER A 102 -8.16 -7.66 -10.47
N PRO A 103 -7.04 -7.91 -11.17
CA PRO A 103 -6.06 -6.88 -11.51
C PRO A 103 -6.58 -5.81 -12.47
N LEU A 104 -7.58 -6.15 -13.29
CA LEU A 104 -8.13 -5.29 -14.35
C LEU A 104 -9.44 -4.61 -13.96
N ALA A 105 -9.88 -4.71 -12.69
CA ALA A 105 -11.12 -4.09 -12.26
C ALA A 105 -11.06 -2.56 -12.44
N VAL A 106 -11.92 -2.04 -13.32
CA VAL A 106 -12.23 -0.62 -13.42
C VAL A 106 -13.40 -0.36 -12.48
N HIS A 107 -13.36 0.75 -11.74
CA HIS A 107 -14.31 1.18 -10.70
C HIS A 107 -15.79 0.70 -10.77
N PRO A 108 -16.48 0.60 -9.61
CA PRO A 108 -15.96 0.97 -8.30
C PRO A 108 -15.11 -0.16 -7.72
N LEU A 109 -13.87 0.16 -7.35
CA LEU A 109 -13.13 -0.59 -6.35
C LEU A 109 -14.12 -0.87 -5.22
N GLY A 110 -14.27 -2.12 -4.77
CA GLY A 110 -15.19 -2.42 -3.66
C GLY A 110 -14.98 -1.43 -2.52
N SER A 111 -16.04 -1.08 -1.77
CA SER A 111 -16.00 0.00 -0.76
C SER A 111 -14.78 -0.06 0.17
N GLU A 112 -14.30 -1.27 0.47
CA GLU A 112 -13.09 -1.53 1.26
C GLU A 112 -11.79 -1.00 0.61
N VAL A 113 -11.63 -1.15 -0.70
CA VAL A 113 -10.41 -0.73 -1.42
C VAL A 113 -10.41 0.78 -1.62
N SER A 114 -11.58 1.39 -1.89
CA SER A 114 -11.67 2.85 -1.92
C SER A 114 -11.30 3.45 -0.56
N ALA A 115 -11.86 2.90 0.53
CA ALA A 115 -11.53 3.36 1.88
C ALA A 115 -10.04 3.16 2.21
N ALA A 116 -9.44 2.05 1.79
CA ALA A 116 -8.01 1.79 1.95
C ALA A 116 -7.15 2.83 1.22
N VAL A 117 -7.51 3.21 -0.01
CA VAL A 117 -6.83 4.27 -0.76
C VAL A 117 -6.97 5.61 -0.03
N ASP A 118 -8.17 5.99 0.36
CA ASP A 118 -8.44 7.26 1.04
C ASP A 118 -7.63 7.39 2.33
N ASP A 119 -7.58 6.32 3.14
CA ASP A 119 -6.81 6.31 4.38
C ASP A 119 -5.30 6.40 4.13
N ILE A 120 -4.76 5.68 3.15
CA ILE A 120 -3.34 5.79 2.79
C ILE A 120 -3.00 7.20 2.33
N LEU A 121 -3.81 7.79 1.44
CA LEU A 121 -3.58 9.16 0.97
C LEU A 121 -3.73 10.18 2.10
N SER A 122 -4.66 9.96 3.04
CA SER A 122 -4.80 10.78 4.25
C SER A 122 -3.56 10.70 5.15
N ILE A 123 -3.04 9.50 5.42
CA ILE A 123 -1.78 9.31 6.16
C ILE A 123 -0.63 10.03 5.44
N ALA A 124 -0.50 9.82 4.13
CA ALA A 124 0.56 10.42 3.32
C ALA A 124 0.51 11.95 3.38
N ARG A 125 -0.67 12.58 3.20
CA ARG A 125 -0.82 14.05 3.26
C ARG A 125 -0.32 14.63 4.58
N ASN A 126 -0.59 13.94 5.68
CA ASN A 126 -0.28 14.42 7.02
C ASN A 126 1.16 14.06 7.46
N THR A 127 1.86 13.19 6.74
CA THR A 127 3.22 12.77 7.09
C THR A 127 4.24 13.82 6.60
N PRO A 128 5.10 14.37 7.48
CA PRO A 128 6.15 15.31 7.09
C PRO A 128 7.17 14.63 6.16
N GLU A 129 7.79 15.42 5.29
CA GLU A 129 8.80 14.96 4.33
C GLU A 129 10.20 15.36 4.83
N GLY A 130 11.22 14.54 4.56
CA GLY A 130 12.62 14.86 4.86
C GLY A 130 13.11 14.43 6.24
N TYR A 131 12.32 13.66 6.98
CA TYR A 131 12.67 13.15 8.32
C TYR A 131 12.90 11.62 8.34
N GLY A 132 12.76 10.95 7.20
CA GLY A 132 12.91 9.49 7.06
C GLY A 132 11.71 8.68 7.57
N LEU A 133 10.67 9.35 8.08
CA LEU A 133 9.44 8.75 8.59
C LEU A 133 8.54 8.24 7.45
N GLU A 134 8.59 8.93 6.31
CA GLU A 134 7.95 8.57 5.06
C GLU A 134 8.34 7.17 4.54
N MET A 135 9.49 6.64 4.98
CA MET A 135 10.01 5.34 4.53
C MET A 135 9.07 4.19 4.88
N GLY A 136 8.42 4.25 6.04
CA GLY A 136 7.43 3.25 6.48
C GLY A 136 6.16 3.22 5.63
N LEU A 137 5.95 4.24 4.79
CA LEU A 137 4.73 4.42 3.99
C LEU A 137 4.92 4.11 2.51
N LEU A 138 6.16 4.00 2.01
CA LEU A 138 6.45 3.92 0.58
C LEU A 138 5.70 2.78 -0.11
N TRP A 139 5.69 1.60 0.49
CA TRP A 139 4.98 0.46 -0.06
C TRP A 139 3.47 0.70 -0.12
N SER A 140 2.89 1.28 0.93
CA SER A 140 1.47 1.59 0.96
C SER A 140 1.08 2.65 -0.07
N ILE A 141 1.89 3.70 -0.21
CA ILE A 141 1.71 4.75 -1.20
C ILE A 141 1.81 4.19 -2.61
N PHE A 142 2.77 3.29 -2.86
CA PHE A 142 2.86 2.57 -4.13
C PHE A 142 1.58 1.77 -4.42
N MET A 143 1.07 1.02 -3.44
CA MET A 143 -0.18 0.26 -3.61
C MET A 143 -1.39 1.14 -3.86
N ALA A 144 -1.50 2.30 -3.20
CA ALA A 144 -2.53 3.28 -3.52
C ALA A 144 -2.40 3.76 -4.97
N GLY A 145 -1.18 4.00 -5.46
CA GLY A 145 -0.90 4.35 -6.86
C GLY A 145 -1.32 3.27 -7.86
N VAL A 146 -1.14 2.00 -7.51
CA VAL A 146 -1.63 0.87 -8.28
C VAL A 146 -3.15 0.84 -8.33
N ALA A 147 -3.84 1.22 -7.25
CA ALA A 147 -5.30 1.18 -7.17
C ALA A 147 -6.00 2.30 -7.95
N ILE A 148 -5.46 3.52 -7.94
CA ILE A 148 -6.08 4.68 -8.60
C ILE A 148 -6.08 4.57 -10.13
N PHE A 149 -7.04 5.26 -10.76
CA PHE A 149 -7.17 5.32 -12.22
C PHE A 149 -7.77 6.67 -12.63
N GLY A 150 -6.96 7.52 -13.27
CA GLY A 150 -7.41 8.83 -13.76
C GLY A 150 -7.66 9.87 -12.66
N ASP A 151 -7.01 9.73 -11.51
CA ASP A 151 -7.08 10.69 -10.39
C ASP A 151 -5.80 11.55 -10.36
N ALA A 152 -5.85 12.69 -11.04
CA ALA A 152 -4.70 13.57 -11.17
C ALA A 152 -4.21 14.15 -9.83
N GLU A 153 -5.10 14.36 -8.86
CA GLU A 153 -4.72 14.88 -7.54
C GLU A 153 -3.99 13.81 -6.72
N ALA A 154 -4.51 12.58 -6.72
CA ALA A 154 -3.85 11.45 -6.07
C ALA A 154 -2.51 11.14 -6.73
N GLU A 155 -2.43 11.08 -8.06
CA GLU A 155 -1.18 10.87 -8.80
C GLU A 155 -0.13 11.95 -8.44
N ALA A 156 -0.52 13.22 -8.35
CA ALA A 156 0.38 14.31 -7.98
C ALA A 156 0.92 14.16 -6.55
N LEU A 157 0.07 13.78 -5.59
CA LEU A 157 0.50 13.52 -4.22
C LEU A 157 1.47 12.33 -4.15
N ILE A 158 1.13 11.21 -4.79
CA ILE A 158 1.96 10.01 -4.80
C ILE A 158 3.31 10.29 -5.44
N ARG A 159 3.34 10.99 -6.57
CA ARG A 159 4.57 11.42 -7.24
C ARG A 159 5.46 12.26 -6.32
N ARG A 160 4.87 13.20 -5.57
CA ARG A 160 5.64 14.00 -4.59
C ARG A 160 6.23 13.12 -3.50
N LYS A 161 5.46 12.16 -2.99
CA LYS A 161 5.85 11.31 -1.85
C LYS A 161 6.84 10.21 -2.19
N LEU A 162 6.80 9.66 -3.40
CA LEU A 162 7.70 8.58 -3.83
C LEU A 162 8.97 9.09 -4.51
N ARG A 163 9.02 10.37 -4.90
CA ARG A 163 10.22 10.96 -5.48
C ARG A 163 11.30 10.99 -4.40
N SER A 164 12.39 10.25 -4.58
CA SER A 164 13.49 10.32 -3.62
C SER A 164 14.14 11.71 -3.64
N ASP A 165 14.47 12.20 -2.45
CA ASP A 165 15.56 13.15 -2.33
C ASP A 165 16.86 12.33 -2.31
N ALA A 166 17.85 12.72 -3.12
CA ALA A 166 19.06 11.94 -3.38
C ALA A 166 19.92 11.67 -2.12
N SER A 167 19.55 12.27 -0.99
CA SER A 167 20.19 12.17 0.31
C SER A 167 19.67 11.04 1.21
N ILE A 168 18.55 10.36 0.87
CA ILE A 168 17.83 9.45 1.81
C ILE A 168 17.57 8.04 1.25
N SER A 169 17.92 7.75 -0.01
CA SER A 169 17.46 6.55 -0.73
C SER A 169 18.20 5.25 -0.36
N ILE A 170 17.86 4.64 0.78
CA ILE A 170 18.24 3.25 1.13
C ILE A 170 17.27 2.23 0.48
N TYR A 171 16.06 2.69 0.10
CA TYR A 171 15.05 1.89 -0.57
C TYR A 171 14.82 2.48 -1.96
N HIS A 172 14.89 1.65 -3.00
CA HIS A 172 14.68 2.02 -4.41
C HIS A 172 13.24 2.45 -4.73
N ALA A 173 12.65 3.39 -3.97
CA ALA A 173 11.30 3.90 -4.17
C ALA A 173 11.12 4.57 -5.54
N ASP A 174 12.20 5.12 -6.11
CA ASP A 174 12.24 5.68 -7.46
C ASP A 174 11.83 4.67 -8.53
N ARG A 175 12.21 3.40 -8.35
CA ARG A 175 11.80 2.31 -9.24
C ARG A 175 10.29 2.04 -9.13
N GLY A 176 9.74 2.13 -7.92
CA GLY A 176 8.30 2.05 -7.70
C GLY A 176 7.55 3.19 -8.41
N LEU A 177 8.07 4.42 -8.32
CA LEU A 177 7.50 5.57 -9.01
C LEU A 177 7.60 5.42 -10.55
N GLU A 178 8.75 5.01 -11.08
CA GLU A 178 8.94 4.77 -12.52
C GLU A 178 7.90 3.79 -13.08
N LEU A 179 7.68 2.69 -12.37
CA LEU A 179 6.65 1.71 -12.72
C LEU A 179 5.24 2.30 -12.70
N LEU A 180 4.92 3.13 -11.70
CA LEU A 180 3.62 3.82 -11.62
C LEU A 180 3.43 4.82 -12.76
N GLU A 181 4.44 5.58 -13.16
CA GLU A 181 4.33 6.52 -14.28
C GLU A 181 4.00 5.76 -15.59
N ILE A 182 4.68 4.64 -15.85
CA ILE A 182 4.41 3.81 -17.04
C ILE A 182 3.01 3.20 -16.96
N LEU A 183 2.61 2.72 -15.77
CA LEU A 183 1.26 2.21 -15.52
C LEU A 183 0.21 3.27 -15.82
N TRP A 184 0.32 4.46 -15.23
CA TRP A 184 -0.63 5.56 -15.39
C TRP A 184 -0.66 6.06 -16.84
N GLU A 185 0.49 6.21 -17.50
CA GLU A 185 0.54 6.59 -18.92
C GLU A 185 -0.21 5.57 -19.79
N ARG A 186 0.07 4.28 -19.61
CA ARG A 186 -0.58 3.20 -20.37
C ARG A 186 -2.08 3.16 -20.13
N GLN A 187 -2.49 3.25 -18.87
CA GLN A 187 -3.89 3.30 -18.45
C GLN A 187 -4.62 4.52 -19.05
N ASN A 188 -3.99 5.70 -19.00
CA ASN A 188 -4.54 6.94 -19.54
C ASN A 188 -4.63 6.94 -21.06
N ARG A 189 -3.68 6.30 -21.75
CA ARG A 189 -3.67 6.15 -23.21
C ARG A 189 -4.73 5.15 -23.69
N LEU A 190 -4.80 3.98 -23.06
CA LEU A 190 -5.70 2.90 -23.46
C LEU A 190 -7.10 3.02 -22.87
N LYS A 191 -7.29 3.91 -21.89
CA LYS A 191 -8.54 4.08 -21.12
C LYS A 191 -9.04 2.78 -20.48
N VAL A 192 -8.11 1.91 -20.08
CA VAL A 192 -8.38 0.65 -19.37
C VAL A 192 -7.41 0.48 -18.22
N LYS A 193 -7.84 -0.23 -17.16
CA LYS A 193 -6.95 -0.64 -16.07
C LYS A 193 -5.93 -1.65 -16.59
N CYS A 194 -4.70 -1.57 -16.11
CA CYS A 194 -3.64 -2.54 -16.44
C CYS A 194 -3.13 -3.24 -15.20
N ASP A 195 -2.65 -4.47 -15.36
CA ASP A 195 -1.95 -5.18 -14.29
C ASP A 195 -0.51 -4.66 -14.18
N TRP A 196 -0.20 -3.99 -13.07
CA TRP A 196 1.13 -3.46 -12.81
C TRP A 196 2.21 -4.55 -12.81
N ARG A 197 1.86 -5.81 -12.49
CA ARG A 197 2.79 -6.95 -12.46
C ARG A 197 3.22 -7.36 -13.87
N GLU A 198 2.35 -7.18 -14.86
CA GLU A 198 2.71 -7.42 -16.27
C GLU A 198 3.69 -6.34 -16.74
N ILE A 199 3.44 -5.08 -16.38
CA ILE A 199 4.35 -3.97 -16.69
C ILE A 199 5.71 -4.15 -16.01
N GLN A 200 5.72 -4.56 -14.74
CA GLN A 200 6.94 -4.87 -13.99
C GLN A 200 7.79 -5.95 -14.71
N ASN A 201 7.14 -7.02 -15.19
CA ASN A 201 7.80 -8.08 -15.94
C ASN A 201 8.34 -7.57 -17.29
N GLU A 202 7.59 -6.75 -18.02
CA GLU A 202 8.03 -6.13 -19.27
C GLU A 202 9.28 -5.24 -19.08
N MET A 203 9.36 -4.53 -17.96
CA MET A 203 10.49 -3.68 -17.61
C MET A 203 11.73 -4.48 -17.16
N GLY A 204 11.62 -5.80 -16.95
CA GLY A 204 12.70 -6.61 -16.40
C GLY A 204 13.08 -6.22 -14.97
N MET A 205 12.17 -5.62 -14.22
CA MET A 205 12.41 -5.20 -12.84
C MET A 205 12.30 -6.42 -11.92
N GLN A 206 13.43 -6.87 -11.37
CA GLN A 206 13.42 -7.67 -10.15
C GLN A 206 13.26 -6.72 -8.95
N VAL A 207 12.27 -7.03 -8.10
CA VAL A 207 12.11 -6.44 -6.76
C VAL A 207 12.51 -7.50 -5.75
#